data_AF-A0A412XP13-F1
#
_entry.id   AF-A0A412XP13-F1
#
_cell.length_a   1.000
_cell.length_b   1.000
_cell.length_c   1.000
_cell.angle_alpha   90.00
_cell.angle_beta   90.00
_cell.angle_gamma   90.00
#
_symmetry.space_group_name_H-M   'P 1'
#
loop_
_entity.id
_entity.type
_entity.pdbx_description
1 polymer ?
#
loop_
_entity_poly.entity_id
_entity_poly.type
_entity_poly.pdbx_seq_one_letter_code
_entity_poly.pdbx_strand_id
1 'polypeptide(L)'
;LKVPGNDAQHYSLTLQKQQDGIYTCQSSEQLPLTITRQVVDKDGKQRINVVIKALDTVYFNYGEQIKTGYRHSDCQFYMPGFWYRQNLRSPEKAPSFHTSDSWLVREDRLSTPLTAAFNSSKGKSMSVIRIDKFDKEALATHKEGEVIVSGETSIGYTGFENIGGMTVLSYGFPYKEAPKTYIRKLTLAPSVEAFQLLRKGDSITLTWELSEIDAADFSECVQRTWEYCYDTNRPQPVNTPYTVDRMKDVLSNFFVESYVNTTPTHYYSGVELKTVTCDNTDVAEVGFVGRTLLNAFNALEYGFQQKRPELVNSANSIFDTYLT
;
A
#
# COMPACT_ATOMS: atom_id res chain seq x y z
N LEU A 1 11.81 -12.59 18.50
CA LEU A 1 13.25 -12.81 18.16
C LEU A 1 13.36 -14.15 17.46
N LYS A 2 14.28 -14.28 16.51
CA LYS A 2 14.41 -15.47 15.66
C LYS A 2 15.84 -15.99 15.67
N VAL A 3 15.98 -17.32 15.72
CA VAL A 3 17.24 -18.04 15.47
C VAL A 3 17.04 -18.85 14.19
N PRO A 4 17.94 -18.76 13.18
CA PRO A 4 17.82 -19.57 11.97
C PRO A 4 17.65 -21.05 12.31
N GLY A 5 16.62 -21.69 11.72
CA GLY A 5 16.31 -23.10 11.96
C GLY A 5 15.39 -23.40 13.16
N ASN A 6 15.03 -22.42 14.00
CA ASN A 6 14.12 -22.60 15.14
C ASN A 6 12.97 -21.59 15.11
N ASP A 7 11.80 -21.93 15.64
CA ASP A 7 10.66 -21.01 15.73
C ASP A 7 11.01 -19.68 16.46
N ALA A 8 10.32 -18.60 16.10
CA ALA A 8 10.51 -17.32 16.77
C ALA A 8 9.97 -17.35 18.21
N GLN A 9 10.65 -16.64 19.11
CA GLN A 9 10.19 -16.40 20.47
C GLN A 9 9.64 -14.99 20.60
N HIS A 10 8.42 -14.86 21.12
CA HIS A 10 7.74 -13.58 21.32
C HIS A 10 7.86 -13.13 22.78
N TYR A 11 8.29 -11.89 22.98
CA TYR A 11 8.49 -11.31 24.30
C TYR A 11 7.60 -10.09 24.46
N SER A 12 6.68 -10.13 25.43
CA SER A 12 5.91 -8.94 25.79
C SER A 12 6.82 -7.90 26.44
N LEU A 13 6.65 -6.64 26.04
CA LEU A 13 7.40 -5.51 26.55
C LEU A 13 6.51 -4.64 27.43
N THR A 14 7.00 -4.29 28.61
CA THR A 14 6.37 -3.33 29.52
C THR A 14 7.13 -2.02 29.47
N LEU A 15 6.41 -0.91 29.35
CA LEU A 15 7.00 0.43 29.37
C LEU A 15 7.29 0.85 30.82
N GLN A 16 8.57 1.08 31.11
CA GLN A 16 8.99 1.67 32.39
C GLN A 16 9.40 3.11 32.16
N LYS A 17 8.66 4.04 32.78
CA LYS A 17 8.93 5.47 32.69
C LYS A 17 10.27 5.78 33.34
N GLN A 18 11.20 6.34 32.56
CA GLN A 18 12.48 6.85 33.07
C GLN A 18 12.35 8.34 33.40
N GLN A 19 11.80 9.09 32.44
CA GLN A 19 11.56 10.52 32.52
C GLN A 19 10.28 10.85 31.76
N ASP A 20 9.86 12.11 31.75
CA ASP A 20 8.68 12.50 31.00
C ASP A 20 8.85 12.23 29.50
N GLY A 21 7.89 11.53 28.91
CA GLY A 21 7.97 11.06 27.52
C GLY A 21 8.99 9.96 27.23
N ILE A 22 9.90 9.58 28.13
CA ILE A 22 10.97 8.60 27.87
C ILE A 22 10.75 7.32 28.68
N TYR A 23 10.77 6.18 27.98
CA TYR A 23 10.49 4.86 28.52
C TYR A 23 11.58 3.86 28.13
N THR A 24 11.96 2.98 29.04
CA THR A 24 12.66 1.73 28.71
C THR A 24 11.64 0.62 28.51
N CYS A 25 11.79 -0.17 27.45
CA CYS A 25 10.91 -1.31 27.19
C CYS A 25 11.57 -2.57 27.74
N GLN A 26 11.01 -3.13 28.82
CA GLN A 26 11.56 -4.32 29.47
C GLN A 26 10.68 -5.54 29.25
N SER A 27 11.30 -6.70 29.09
CA SER A 27 10.61 -8.00 29.16
C SER A 27 10.87 -8.67 30.51
N SER A 28 10.07 -9.68 30.85
CA SER A 28 10.31 -10.55 32.00
C SER A 28 11.60 -11.36 31.86
N GLU A 29 12.04 -11.59 30.63
CA GLU A 29 13.26 -12.31 30.30
C GLU A 29 14.36 -11.35 29.84
N GLN A 30 15.62 -11.73 30.05
CA GLN A 30 16.75 -10.94 29.57
C GLN A 30 16.83 -11.03 28.04
N LEU A 31 16.70 -9.88 27.38
CA LEU A 31 16.79 -9.80 25.92
C LEU A 31 18.21 -9.46 25.47
N PRO A 32 18.65 -9.94 24.28
CA PRO A 32 19.88 -9.49 23.63
C PRO A 32 19.75 -8.08 23.01
N LEU A 33 18.80 -7.28 23.48
CA LEU A 33 18.44 -5.97 22.96
C LEU A 33 18.17 -5.01 24.13
N THR A 34 18.57 -3.75 23.96
CA THR A 34 18.03 -2.62 24.74
C THR A 34 17.09 -1.82 23.87
N ILE A 35 15.89 -1.54 24.36
CA ILE A 35 14.85 -0.83 23.63
C ILE A 35 14.42 0.38 24.44
N THR A 36 14.55 1.57 23.84
CA THR A 36 14.12 2.84 24.43
C THR A 36 13.04 3.45 23.54
N ARG A 37 11.99 3.97 24.16
CA ARG A 37 10.86 4.60 23.49
C ARG A 37 10.70 6.03 24.01
N GLN A 38 10.62 6.99 23.09
CA GLN A 38 10.39 8.39 23.39
C GLN A 38 9.11 8.87 22.73
N VAL A 39 8.26 9.56 23.47
CA VAL A 39 7.04 10.21 23.01
C VAL A 39 7.21 11.71 23.15
N VAL A 40 6.97 12.44 22.07
CA VAL A 40 7.03 13.90 22.05
C VAL A 40 5.75 14.44 21.42
N ASP A 41 5.08 15.36 22.11
CA ASP A 41 3.97 16.11 21.51
C ASP A 41 4.50 17.11 20.50
N LYS A 42 3.97 17.07 19.28
CA LYS A 42 4.36 17.93 18.18
C LYS A 42 3.14 18.25 17.31
N ASP A 43 2.82 19.53 17.17
CA ASP A 43 1.73 20.01 16.31
C ASP A 43 0.37 19.31 16.59
N GLY A 44 0.06 19.05 17.87
CA GLY A 44 -1.17 18.36 18.29
C GLY A 44 -1.17 16.84 18.06
N LYS A 45 -0.01 16.26 17.74
CA LYS A 45 0.19 14.83 17.48
C LYS A 45 1.27 14.27 18.40
N GLN A 46 1.31 12.94 18.53
CA GLN A 46 2.34 12.27 19.31
C GLN A 46 3.36 11.60 18.40
N ARG A 47 4.60 12.08 18.44
CA ARG A 47 5.72 11.45 17.75
C ARG A 47 6.36 10.40 18.66
N ILE A 48 6.42 9.17 18.18
CA ILE A 48 7.03 8.03 18.86
C ILE A 48 8.34 7.71 18.16
N ASN A 49 9.45 7.79 18.89
CA ASN A 49 10.76 7.33 18.44
C ASN A 49 11.16 6.11 19.25
N VAL A 50 11.43 4.98 18.60
CA VAL A 50 11.92 3.76 19.23
C VAL A 50 13.35 3.53 18.77
N VAL A 51 14.27 3.38 19.72
CA VAL A 51 15.65 2.99 19.46
C VAL A 51 15.85 1.56 19.96
N ILE A 52 16.21 0.66 19.04
CA ILE A 52 16.53 -0.73 19.34
C ILE A 52 18.03 -0.90 19.13
N LYS A 53 18.76 -1.23 20.18
CA LYS A 53 20.21 -1.50 20.13
C LYS A 53 20.49 -2.95 20.50
N ALA A 54 21.30 -3.62 19.70
CA ALA A 54 21.70 -5.00 19.91
C ALA A 54 22.85 -5.11 20.91
N LEU A 55 22.63 -5.88 21.98
CA LEU A 55 23.67 -6.33 22.91
C LEU A 55 24.41 -7.55 22.37
N ASP A 56 23.74 -8.37 21.57
CA ASP A 56 24.28 -9.48 20.80
C ASP A 56 23.64 -9.54 19.41
N THR A 57 24.28 -10.25 18.47
CA THR A 57 23.76 -10.43 17.11
C THR A 57 22.47 -11.24 17.12
N VAL A 58 21.38 -10.66 16.59
CA VAL A 58 20.03 -11.25 16.69
C VAL A 58 19.19 -10.93 15.46
N TYR A 59 18.27 -11.83 15.11
CA TYR A 59 17.19 -11.53 14.18
C TYR A 59 15.94 -11.08 14.95
N PHE A 60 15.40 -9.91 14.63
CA PHE A 60 14.32 -9.30 15.40
C PHE A 60 13.12 -8.92 14.54
N ASN A 61 11.96 -8.92 15.19
CA ASN A 61 10.73 -8.25 14.80
C ASN A 61 10.24 -7.48 16.02
N TYR A 62 9.76 -6.26 15.80
CA TYR A 62 9.27 -5.35 16.82
C TYR A 62 7.90 -4.82 16.41
N GLY A 63 6.95 -4.77 17.35
CA GLY A 63 5.62 -4.22 17.12
C GLY A 63 5.06 -3.50 18.35
N GLU A 64 4.27 -2.46 18.09
CA GLU A 64 3.45 -1.77 19.08
C GLU A 64 1.96 -1.92 18.74
N GLN A 65 1.13 -1.85 19.78
CA GLN A 65 -0.32 -1.86 19.69
C GLN A 65 -0.88 -0.65 20.44
N ILE A 66 -1.79 0.08 19.81
CA ILE A 66 -2.52 1.18 20.43
C ILE A 66 -3.97 0.80 20.56
N LYS A 67 -4.42 0.70 21.81
CA LYS A 67 -5.83 0.55 22.15
C LYS A 67 -6.53 1.90 21.97
N THR A 68 -7.36 2.00 20.94
CA THR A 68 -8.06 3.27 20.60
C THR A 68 -9.16 3.63 21.60
N GLY A 69 -9.63 2.67 22.40
CA GLY A 69 -10.83 2.83 23.24
C GLY A 69 -12.13 2.88 22.44
N TYR A 70 -12.08 2.52 21.15
CA TYR A 70 -13.24 2.42 20.27
C TYR A 70 -13.76 0.98 20.23
N ARG A 71 -15.08 0.81 20.21
CA ARG A 71 -15.70 -0.49 19.94
C ARG A 71 -15.48 -0.83 18.47
N HIS A 72 -15.01 -2.04 18.20
CA HIS A 72 -14.64 -2.47 16.85
C HIS A 72 -15.81 -2.44 15.87
N SER A 73 -17.01 -2.83 16.32
CA SER A 73 -18.23 -2.81 15.51
C SER A 73 -18.66 -1.41 15.04
N ASP A 74 -18.18 -0.35 15.69
CA ASP A 74 -18.55 1.04 15.37
C ASP A 74 -17.53 1.71 14.46
N CYS A 75 -16.45 0.98 14.13
CA CYS A 75 -15.32 1.50 13.41
C CYS A 75 -15.38 1.17 11.92
N GLN A 76 -14.90 2.13 11.14
CA GLN A 76 -14.53 1.94 9.74
C GLN A 76 -13.04 2.21 9.61
N PHE A 77 -12.37 1.49 8.70
CA PHE A 77 -10.92 1.49 8.65
C PHE A 77 -10.42 1.97 7.30
N TYR A 78 -9.34 2.74 7.35
CA TYR A 78 -8.69 3.26 6.17
C TYR A 78 -7.19 3.04 6.22
N MET A 79 -6.67 2.35 5.21
CA MET A 79 -5.25 2.27 4.91
C MET A 79 -5.07 2.79 3.47
N PRO A 80 -4.19 3.75 3.17
CA PRO A 80 -4.12 4.33 1.82
C PRO A 80 -3.89 3.29 0.72
N GLY A 81 -4.87 3.14 -0.20
CA GLY A 81 -4.92 2.06 -1.21
C GLY A 81 -5.84 0.88 -0.84
N PHE A 82 -6.38 0.87 0.38
CA PHE A 82 -7.29 -0.13 0.90
C PHE A 82 -8.40 0.50 1.78
N TRP A 83 -9.59 0.64 1.22
CA TRP A 83 -10.77 1.03 1.99
C TRP A 83 -11.43 -0.21 2.60
N TYR A 84 -11.69 -0.14 3.90
CA TYR A 84 -12.34 -1.24 4.60
C TYR A 84 -13.61 -0.77 5.31
N ARG A 85 -14.75 -1.07 4.66
CA ARG A 85 -16.10 -0.84 5.20
C ARG A 85 -16.83 -2.19 5.30
N GLN A 86 -16.24 -3.14 6.03
CA GLN A 86 -16.65 -4.55 6.13
C GLN A 86 -16.63 -5.33 4.80
N ASN A 87 -16.72 -4.67 3.65
CA ASN A 87 -16.52 -5.24 2.32
C ASN A 87 -17.36 -6.51 2.08
N LEU A 88 -18.58 -6.56 2.63
CA LEU A 88 -19.48 -7.73 2.68
C LEU A 88 -19.87 -8.29 1.30
N ARG A 89 -19.69 -7.52 0.23
CA ARG A 89 -19.95 -7.92 -1.17
C ARG A 89 -18.71 -8.48 -1.88
N SER A 90 -17.58 -8.62 -1.18
CA SER A 90 -16.35 -9.13 -1.78
C SER A 90 -16.38 -10.65 -1.88
N PRO A 91 -15.74 -11.25 -2.90
CA PRO A 91 -15.57 -12.70 -2.98
C PRO A 91 -14.75 -13.23 -1.81
N GLU A 92 -14.97 -14.50 -1.41
CA GLU A 92 -14.29 -15.14 -0.27
C GLU A 92 -12.75 -15.07 -0.32
N LYS A 93 -12.18 -15.02 -1.53
CA LYS A 93 -10.72 -14.96 -1.75
C LYS A 93 -10.14 -13.54 -1.76
N ALA A 94 -10.96 -12.53 -1.51
CA ALA A 94 -10.51 -11.15 -1.34
C ALA A 94 -10.38 -10.82 0.16
N PRO A 95 -9.48 -9.90 0.55
CA PRO A 95 -9.48 -9.34 1.90
C PRO A 95 -10.85 -8.75 2.22
N SER A 96 -11.61 -9.42 3.09
CA SER A 96 -12.99 -9.11 3.41
C SER A 96 -13.35 -9.53 4.83
N PHE A 97 -14.45 -9.02 5.35
CA PHE A 97 -14.92 -9.35 6.69
C PHE A 97 -15.34 -10.82 6.83
N HIS A 98 -15.67 -11.49 5.72
CA HIS A 98 -15.87 -12.94 5.71
C HIS A 98 -14.59 -13.71 6.04
N THR A 99 -13.43 -13.16 5.68
CA THR A 99 -12.12 -13.75 5.99
C THR A 99 -11.62 -13.34 7.36
N SER A 100 -11.67 -12.04 7.67
CA SER A 100 -11.24 -11.51 8.96
C SER A 100 -11.71 -10.09 9.16
N ASP A 101 -11.97 -9.72 10.41
CA ASP A 101 -12.19 -8.34 10.86
C ASP A 101 -10.89 -7.66 11.35
N SER A 102 -9.75 -8.32 11.18
CA SER A 102 -8.42 -7.84 11.58
C SER A 102 -7.46 -7.98 10.41
N TRP A 103 -6.70 -6.92 10.10
CA TRP A 103 -5.78 -6.91 8.96
C TRP A 103 -4.51 -6.15 9.31
N LEU A 104 -3.39 -6.85 9.21
CA LEU A 104 -2.04 -6.27 9.17
C LEU A 104 -1.50 -6.40 7.76
N VAL A 105 -0.93 -5.32 7.24
CA VAL A 105 -0.40 -5.28 5.88
C VAL A 105 1.01 -4.71 5.86
N ARG A 106 1.79 -5.18 4.90
CA ARG A 106 3.09 -4.64 4.56
C ARG A 106 2.96 -3.22 4.03
N GLU A 107 3.79 -2.31 4.53
CA GLU A 107 3.68 -0.87 4.25
C GLU A 107 3.79 -0.49 2.77
N ASP A 108 4.61 -1.21 1.99
CA ASP A 108 4.82 -0.97 0.55
C ASP A 108 3.64 -1.42 -0.34
N ARG A 109 2.60 -2.04 0.25
CA ARG A 109 1.33 -2.32 -0.42
C ARG A 109 0.37 -1.14 -0.34
N LEU A 110 0.68 -0.18 0.51
CA LEU A 110 -0.09 1.03 0.73
C LEU A 110 0.55 2.19 -0.03
N SER A 111 -0.27 3.16 -0.43
CA SER A 111 0.25 4.42 -0.99
C SER A 111 0.99 5.25 0.05
N THR A 112 0.78 4.99 1.34
CA THR A 112 1.47 5.60 2.48
C THR A 112 1.40 4.63 3.66
N PRO A 113 2.45 4.48 4.49
CA PRO A 113 2.50 3.57 5.64
C PRO A 113 1.62 4.05 6.82
N LEU A 114 0.31 4.14 6.60
CA LEU A 114 -0.66 4.67 7.54
C LEU A 114 -1.85 3.72 7.71
N THR A 115 -2.32 3.59 8.95
CA THR A 115 -3.65 3.04 9.26
C THR A 115 -4.46 4.04 10.09
N ALA A 116 -5.73 4.21 9.73
CA ALA A 116 -6.71 5.01 10.45
C ALA A 116 -7.94 4.18 10.83
N ALA A 117 -8.47 4.42 12.03
CA ALA A 117 -9.73 3.90 12.53
C ALA A 117 -10.68 5.03 12.87
N PHE A 118 -11.79 5.11 12.13
CA PHE A 118 -12.85 6.09 12.34
C PHE A 118 -13.98 5.47 13.16
N ASN A 119 -14.28 6.05 14.33
CA ASN A 119 -15.45 5.70 15.12
C ASN A 119 -16.64 6.59 14.76
N SER A 120 -17.61 6.01 14.06
CA SER A 120 -18.83 6.69 13.61
C SER A 120 -19.71 7.19 14.76
N SER A 121 -19.71 6.49 15.90
CA SER A 121 -20.53 6.85 17.06
C SER A 121 -19.97 8.04 17.85
N LYS A 122 -18.66 8.28 17.76
CA LYS A 122 -17.96 9.38 18.44
C LYS A 122 -17.59 10.53 17.50
N GLY A 123 -17.66 10.35 16.19
CA GLY A 123 -17.19 11.34 15.21
C GLY A 123 -15.68 11.59 15.30
N LYS A 124 -14.89 10.55 15.58
CA LYS A 124 -13.44 10.65 15.81
C LYS A 124 -12.67 9.63 14.99
N SER A 125 -11.49 10.02 14.52
CA SER A 125 -10.55 9.15 13.83
C SER A 125 -9.20 9.15 14.53
N MET A 126 -8.66 7.97 14.79
CA MET A 126 -7.29 7.79 15.28
C MET A 126 -6.45 7.15 14.17
N SER A 127 -5.23 7.64 13.97
CA SER A 127 -4.31 7.13 12.95
C SER A 127 -2.88 6.99 13.46
N VAL A 128 -2.13 6.07 12.84
CA VAL A 128 -0.69 5.90 13.00
C VAL A 128 -0.04 5.89 11.62
N ILE A 129 0.99 6.71 11.44
CA ILE A 129 1.83 6.74 10.23
C ILE A 129 3.29 6.52 10.59
N ARG A 130 4.02 5.73 9.80
CA ARG A 130 5.48 5.65 9.89
C ARG A 130 6.12 6.77 9.06
N ILE A 131 7.07 7.49 9.64
CA ILE A 131 7.71 8.68 9.03
C ILE A 131 9.23 8.55 8.94
N ASP A 132 9.72 7.30 8.91
CA ASP A 132 11.13 7.00 8.70
C ASP A 132 11.59 7.30 7.28
N LYS A 133 12.90 7.12 7.05
CA LYS A 133 13.46 7.09 5.69
C LYS A 133 13.22 5.70 5.08
N PHE A 134 12.61 5.67 3.90
CA PHE A 134 12.29 4.45 3.16
C PHE A 134 13.27 4.24 1.99
N ASP A 135 14.50 3.83 2.28
CA ASP A 135 15.59 3.73 1.29
C ASP A 135 16.27 2.37 1.21
N LYS A 136 15.72 1.33 1.84
CA LYS A 136 16.33 -0.01 1.88
C LYS A 136 15.32 -1.09 1.53
N GLU A 137 15.69 -1.95 0.59
CA GLU A 137 14.90 -3.11 0.20
C GLU A 137 15.74 -4.38 0.39
N ALA A 138 15.12 -5.38 1.02
CA ALA A 138 15.70 -6.71 1.17
C ALA A 138 14.66 -7.75 0.74
N LEU A 139 15.14 -8.78 0.04
CA LEU A 139 14.32 -9.86 -0.45
C LEU A 139 14.17 -10.96 0.62
N ALA A 140 13.11 -11.75 0.51
CA ALA A 140 12.95 -12.99 1.25
C ALA A 140 12.66 -14.13 0.27
N THR A 141 13.26 -15.30 0.50
CA THR A 141 13.05 -16.50 -0.32
C THR A 141 11.65 -17.09 -0.15
N HIS A 142 11.10 -17.01 1.06
CA HIS A 142 9.77 -17.50 1.41
C HIS A 142 8.75 -16.36 1.46
N LYS A 143 7.48 -16.67 1.20
CA LYS A 143 6.37 -15.70 1.12
C LYS A 143 5.30 -15.90 2.22
N GLU A 144 5.53 -16.84 3.12
CA GLU A 144 4.62 -17.24 4.20
C GLU A 144 5.41 -17.75 5.40
N GLY A 145 4.79 -17.73 6.57
CA GLY A 145 5.41 -18.11 7.84
C GLY A 145 6.45 -17.10 8.32
N GLU A 146 7.40 -17.58 9.11
CA GLU A 146 8.51 -16.77 9.60
C GLU A 146 9.61 -16.68 8.54
N VAL A 147 9.97 -15.47 8.15
CA VAL A 147 10.96 -15.24 7.08
C VAL A 147 12.10 -14.35 7.56
N ILE A 148 13.32 -14.68 7.17
CA ILE A 148 14.49 -13.82 7.42
C ILE A 148 14.77 -13.06 6.12
N VAL A 149 14.81 -11.72 6.20
CA VAL A 149 15.16 -10.89 5.05
C VAL A 149 16.66 -10.98 4.76
N SER A 150 17.03 -10.90 3.49
CA SER A 150 18.39 -11.11 3.01
C SER A 150 19.40 -10.02 3.42
N GLY A 151 18.90 -8.91 3.97
CA GLY A 151 19.69 -7.73 4.30
C GLY A 151 18.87 -6.71 5.09
N GLU A 152 19.30 -5.46 5.06
CA GLU A 152 18.59 -4.36 5.70
C GLU A 152 17.35 -3.98 4.88
N THR A 153 16.22 -3.78 5.56
CA THR A 153 14.96 -3.33 4.95
C THR A 153 14.49 -2.05 5.61
N SER A 154 13.72 -1.25 4.88
CA SER A 154 12.92 -0.15 5.39
C SER A 154 11.43 -0.45 5.23
N ILE A 155 11.02 -1.73 5.23
CA ILE A 155 9.61 -2.11 5.07
C ILE A 155 9.09 -2.62 6.42
N GLY A 156 8.19 -1.83 7.02
CA GLY A 156 7.45 -2.22 8.22
C GLY A 156 6.05 -2.76 7.89
N TYR A 157 5.20 -2.75 8.89
CA TYR A 157 3.77 -3.05 8.74
C TYR A 157 2.91 -2.10 9.55
N THR A 158 1.66 -2.00 9.15
CA THR A 158 0.61 -1.29 9.88
C THR A 158 -0.72 -2.00 9.64
N GLY A 159 -1.70 -1.75 10.50
CA GLY A 159 -3.02 -2.36 10.38
C GLY A 159 -3.89 -2.14 11.59
N PHE A 160 -5.01 -2.86 11.60
CA PHE A 160 -6.01 -2.81 12.65
C PHE A 160 -6.41 -4.22 13.08
N GLU A 161 -6.75 -4.37 14.36
CA GLU A 161 -7.16 -5.63 14.95
C GLU A 161 -8.42 -5.45 15.82
N ASN A 162 -9.22 -6.50 15.90
CA ASN A 162 -10.30 -6.65 16.87
C ASN A 162 -9.81 -7.47 18.07
N ILE A 163 -9.40 -6.78 19.14
CA ILE A 163 -8.93 -7.44 20.37
C ILE A 163 -10.01 -7.31 21.43
N GLY A 164 -10.76 -8.39 21.66
CA GLY A 164 -11.82 -8.43 22.68
C GLY A 164 -12.96 -7.42 22.43
N GLY A 165 -13.30 -7.15 21.16
CA GLY A 165 -14.32 -6.18 20.78
C GLY A 165 -13.81 -4.74 20.69
N MET A 166 -12.52 -4.50 20.97
CA MET A 166 -11.89 -3.19 20.89
C MET A 166 -11.07 -3.06 19.60
N THR A 167 -11.16 -1.90 18.97
CA THR A 167 -10.25 -1.53 17.87
C THR A 167 -8.85 -1.24 18.40
N VAL A 168 -7.88 -1.96 17.85
CA VAL A 168 -6.45 -1.74 18.10
C VAL A 168 -5.76 -1.37 16.80
N LEU A 169 -4.94 -0.32 16.81
CA LEU A 169 -4.01 -0.01 15.72
C LEU A 169 -2.68 -0.70 16.01
N SER A 170 -2.20 -1.49 15.06
CA SER A 170 -1.03 -2.35 15.22
C SER A 170 -0.01 -2.05 14.14
N TYR A 171 1.24 -1.82 14.53
CA TYR A 171 2.28 -1.35 13.64
C TYR A 171 3.65 -1.82 14.13
N GLY A 172 4.62 -1.93 13.23
CA GLY A 172 5.92 -2.47 13.59
C GLY A 172 6.90 -2.63 12.44
N PHE A 173 8.01 -3.31 12.73
CA PHE A 173 9.15 -3.50 11.84
C PHE A 173 9.97 -4.76 12.21
N PRO A 174 10.47 -5.52 11.21
CA PRO A 174 10.15 -5.42 9.79
C PRO A 174 8.75 -5.99 9.53
N TYR A 175 8.34 -6.05 8.25
CA TYR A 175 6.96 -6.30 7.89
C TYR A 175 6.33 -7.59 8.42
N LYS A 176 5.00 -7.55 8.52
CA LYS A 176 4.10 -8.64 8.88
C LYS A 176 2.80 -8.49 8.09
N GLU A 177 2.25 -9.58 7.59
CA GLU A 177 0.89 -9.62 7.03
C GLU A 177 0.09 -10.70 7.75
N ALA A 178 -1.08 -10.31 8.25
CA ALA A 178 -1.95 -11.19 9.03
C ALA A 178 -3.42 -10.81 8.83
N PRO A 179 -4.35 -11.79 8.88
CA PRO A 179 -4.11 -13.23 9.03
C PRO A 179 -3.66 -13.92 7.72
N LYS A 180 -3.62 -13.16 6.62
CA LYS A 180 -3.25 -13.64 5.29
C LYS A 180 -2.34 -12.64 4.59
N THR A 181 -1.53 -13.16 3.67
CA THR A 181 -0.68 -12.38 2.78
C THR A 181 -1.38 -12.20 1.43
N TYR A 182 -1.47 -10.96 0.93
CA TYR A 182 -2.08 -10.72 -0.39
C TYR A 182 -1.08 -11.05 -1.51
N ILE A 183 -1.35 -12.01 -2.41
CA ILE A 183 -0.41 -12.32 -3.50
C ILE A 183 -0.77 -11.57 -4.77
N ARG A 184 -2.03 -11.66 -5.17
CA ARG A 184 -2.63 -10.99 -6.33
C ARG A 184 -4.15 -11.09 -6.23
N LYS A 185 -4.85 -10.53 -7.22
CA LYS A 185 -6.32 -10.55 -7.30
C LYS A 185 -6.88 -11.94 -6.95
N LEU A 186 -7.73 -11.98 -5.92
CA LEU A 186 -8.41 -13.19 -5.42
C LEU A 186 -7.46 -14.34 -5.00
N THR A 187 -6.23 -14.03 -4.61
CA THR A 187 -5.24 -15.01 -4.16
C THR A 187 -4.62 -14.56 -2.83
N LEU A 188 -4.99 -15.26 -1.76
CA LEU A 188 -4.42 -15.07 -0.42
C LEU A 188 -3.55 -16.27 -0.05
N ALA A 189 -2.38 -16.00 0.52
CA ALA A 189 -1.50 -16.99 1.13
C ALA A 189 -1.60 -16.91 2.67
N PRO A 190 -1.10 -17.90 3.42
CA PRO A 190 -0.89 -17.80 4.87
C PRO A 190 -0.13 -16.52 5.26
N SER A 191 -0.29 -16.12 6.53
CA SER A 191 0.40 -14.96 7.11
C SER A 191 1.91 -15.06 6.97
N VAL A 192 2.58 -13.91 6.99
CA VAL A 192 4.03 -13.80 6.98
C VAL A 192 4.50 -12.87 8.10
N GLU A 193 5.61 -13.22 8.75
CA GLU A 193 6.29 -12.37 9.74
C GLU A 193 7.78 -12.35 9.41
N ALA A 194 8.30 -11.16 9.09
CA ALA A 194 9.69 -10.97 8.71
C ALA A 194 10.58 -10.71 9.93
N PHE A 195 11.86 -11.08 9.80
CA PHE A 195 12.89 -10.80 10.80
C PHE A 195 14.15 -10.26 10.12
N GLN A 196 14.70 -9.17 10.66
CA GLN A 196 15.93 -8.54 10.18
C GLN A 196 17.08 -8.82 11.13
N LEU A 197 18.28 -9.04 10.59
CA LEU A 197 19.51 -9.10 11.37
C LEU A 197 19.86 -7.72 11.96
N LEU A 198 20.14 -7.67 13.26
CA LEU A 198 20.82 -6.55 13.92
C LEU A 198 22.09 -7.10 14.56
N ARG A 199 23.27 -6.62 14.15
CA ARG A 199 24.54 -7.13 14.69
C ARG A 199 24.82 -6.53 16.06
N LYS A 200 25.58 -7.25 16.87
CA LYS A 200 26.06 -6.75 18.18
C LYS A 200 26.67 -5.35 18.04
N GLY A 201 26.15 -4.41 18.85
CA GLY A 201 26.59 -3.02 18.86
C GLY A 201 25.81 -2.09 17.92
N ASP A 202 25.13 -2.64 16.90
CA ASP A 202 24.31 -1.86 15.98
C ASP A 202 23.01 -1.38 16.65
N SER A 203 22.46 -0.31 16.09
CA SER A 203 21.16 0.23 16.51
C SER A 203 20.32 0.66 15.32
N ILE A 204 19.01 0.56 15.46
CA ILE A 204 18.03 1.11 14.53
C ILE A 204 17.10 2.06 15.28
N THR A 205 16.73 3.16 14.62
CA THR A 205 15.71 4.10 15.09
C THR A 205 14.48 3.97 14.19
N LEU A 206 13.31 3.86 14.80
CA LEU A 206 12.02 3.75 14.14
C LEU A 206 11.10 4.88 14.62
N THR A 207 10.39 5.51 13.69
CA THR A 207 9.61 6.73 13.97
C THR A 207 8.19 6.61 13.46
N TRP A 208 7.23 6.78 14.37
CA TRP A 208 5.81 6.89 14.06
C TRP A 208 5.22 8.19 14.58
N GLU A 209 4.11 8.61 13.97
CA GLU A 209 3.31 9.75 14.42
C GLU A 209 1.86 9.31 14.59
N LEU A 210 1.30 9.58 15.78
CA LEU A 210 -0.10 9.32 16.11
C LEU A 210 -0.89 10.61 16.07
N SER A 211 -2.09 10.52 15.51
CA SER A 211 -3.03 11.63 15.47
C SER A 211 -4.43 11.14 15.79
N GLU A 212 -5.15 11.88 16.63
CA GLU A 212 -6.59 11.77 16.79
C GLU A 212 -7.23 13.07 16.30
N ILE A 213 -8.24 12.98 15.44
CA ILE A 213 -8.97 14.11 14.88
C ILE A 213 -10.47 13.87 14.99
N ASP A 214 -11.24 14.97 15.04
CA ASP A 214 -12.68 14.90 14.81
C ASP A 214 -12.95 14.78 13.30
N ALA A 215 -13.96 13.99 12.92
CA ALA A 215 -14.43 13.86 11.55
C ALA A 215 -15.95 13.59 11.57
N ALA A 216 -16.72 14.31 10.77
CA ALA A 216 -18.17 14.20 10.74
C ALA A 216 -18.63 12.85 10.20
N ASP A 217 -17.92 12.31 9.22
CA ASP A 217 -18.18 10.99 8.65
C ASP A 217 -16.90 10.30 8.14
N PHE A 218 -17.07 9.09 7.61
CA PHE A 218 -15.94 8.32 7.09
C PHE A 218 -15.32 8.93 5.83
N SER A 219 -16.09 9.68 5.02
CA SER A 219 -15.57 10.34 3.82
C SER A 219 -14.62 11.47 4.22
N GLU A 220 -15.01 12.27 5.22
CA GLU A 220 -14.14 13.31 5.79
C GLU A 220 -12.90 12.68 6.43
N CYS A 221 -13.04 11.56 7.15
CA CYS A 221 -11.88 10.82 7.66
C CYS A 221 -10.89 10.45 6.52
N VAL A 222 -11.40 9.90 5.40
CA VAL A 222 -10.55 9.53 4.25
C VAL A 222 -9.88 10.77 3.64
N GLN A 223 -10.63 11.85 3.43
CA GLN A 223 -10.09 13.11 2.90
C GLN A 223 -8.98 13.65 3.78
N ARG A 224 -9.25 13.88 5.07
CA ARG A 224 -8.29 14.48 6.02
C ARG A 224 -7.06 13.59 6.23
N THR A 225 -7.24 12.27 6.17
CA THR A 225 -6.11 11.33 6.23
C THR A 225 -5.23 11.44 4.98
N TRP A 226 -5.82 11.60 3.79
CA TRP A 226 -5.05 11.80 2.56
C TRP A 226 -4.28 13.12 2.57
N GLU A 227 -4.91 14.21 2.98
CA GLU A 227 -4.27 15.51 3.16
C GLU A 227 -3.08 15.40 4.14
N TYR A 228 -3.30 14.74 5.29
CA TYR A 228 -2.24 14.47 6.25
C TYR A 228 -1.09 13.64 5.67
N CYS A 229 -1.37 12.57 4.92
CA CYS A 229 -0.35 11.78 4.23
C CYS A 229 0.46 12.64 3.24
N TYR A 230 -0.22 13.48 2.46
CA TYR A 230 0.41 14.35 1.46
C TYR A 230 1.32 15.40 2.12
N ASP A 231 0.83 16.08 3.16
CA ASP A 231 1.57 17.09 3.90
C ASP A 231 2.78 16.54 4.65
N THR A 232 2.67 15.29 5.12
CA THR A 232 3.74 14.57 5.82
C THR A 232 4.84 14.13 4.87
N ASN A 233 4.47 13.46 3.77
CA ASN A 233 5.44 12.88 2.84
C ASN A 233 5.99 13.89 1.83
N ARG A 234 5.23 14.97 1.56
CA ARG A 234 5.57 16.03 0.58
C ARG A 234 6.11 15.44 -0.72
N PRO A 235 5.36 14.55 -1.40
CA PRO A 235 5.85 13.87 -2.58
C PRO A 235 6.29 14.91 -3.63
N GLN A 236 7.46 14.68 -4.21
CA GLN A 236 7.97 15.55 -5.27
C GLN A 236 7.62 14.95 -6.64
N PRO A 237 7.44 15.79 -7.68
CA PRO A 237 7.36 15.29 -9.05
C PRO A 237 8.54 14.35 -9.35
N VAL A 238 8.25 13.21 -9.96
CA VAL A 238 9.30 12.26 -10.35
C VAL A 238 10.18 12.93 -11.40
N ASN A 239 11.49 12.98 -11.13
CA ASN A 239 12.46 13.45 -12.12
C ASN A 239 12.61 12.37 -13.20
N THR A 240 12.02 12.60 -14.38
CA THR A 240 11.96 11.63 -15.45
C THR A 240 12.19 12.28 -16.82
N PRO A 241 12.89 11.61 -17.75
CA PRO A 241 13.05 12.11 -19.12
C PRO A 241 11.78 11.93 -19.97
N TYR A 242 10.72 11.33 -19.43
CA TYR A 242 9.45 11.15 -20.14
C TYR A 242 8.60 12.42 -20.06
N THR A 243 8.48 13.12 -21.19
CA THR A 243 7.57 14.28 -21.32
C THR A 243 6.20 13.83 -21.82
N VAL A 244 5.16 14.64 -21.57
CA VAL A 244 3.82 14.39 -22.09
C VAL A 244 3.84 14.24 -23.61
N ASP A 245 4.58 15.11 -24.31
CA ASP A 245 4.67 15.07 -25.77
C ASP A 245 5.35 13.80 -26.28
N ARG A 246 6.47 13.40 -25.67
CA ARG A 246 7.17 12.15 -26.02
C ARG A 246 6.30 10.93 -25.76
N MET A 247 5.59 10.91 -24.63
CA MET A 247 4.70 9.80 -24.31
C MET A 247 3.52 9.73 -25.27
N LYS A 248 2.90 10.87 -25.62
CA LYS A 248 1.83 10.92 -26.62
C LYS A 248 2.31 10.47 -28.00
N ASP A 249 3.50 10.91 -28.41
CA ASP A 249 4.10 10.51 -29.70
C ASP A 249 4.28 8.99 -29.77
N VAL A 250 4.96 8.41 -28.78
CA VAL A 250 5.17 6.95 -28.71
C VAL A 250 3.84 6.19 -28.62
N LEU A 251 2.94 6.60 -27.71
CA LEU A 251 1.67 5.89 -27.49
C LEU A 251 0.72 6.04 -28.67
N SER A 252 0.79 7.12 -29.45
CA SER A 252 -0.04 7.30 -30.64
C SER A 252 0.25 6.28 -31.74
N ASN A 253 1.41 5.61 -31.71
CA ASN A 253 1.70 4.51 -32.63
C ASN A 253 0.71 3.35 -32.48
N PHE A 254 0.09 3.21 -31.29
CA PHE A 254 -1.02 2.29 -31.10
C PHE A 254 -2.08 2.44 -32.20
N PHE A 255 -2.50 3.67 -32.53
CA PHE A 255 -3.54 3.91 -33.53
C PHE A 255 -3.11 3.55 -34.96
N VAL A 256 -1.81 3.51 -35.24
CA VAL A 256 -1.30 3.08 -36.55
C VAL A 256 -1.30 1.56 -36.62
N GLU A 257 -0.61 0.91 -35.68
CA GLU A 257 -0.38 -0.54 -35.73
C GLU A 257 -1.67 -1.34 -35.47
N SER A 258 -2.57 -0.79 -34.65
CA SER A 258 -3.83 -1.47 -34.31
C SER A 258 -4.92 -1.30 -35.36
N TYR A 259 -4.76 -0.44 -36.36
CA TYR A 259 -5.84 -0.14 -37.29
C TYR A 259 -6.19 -1.37 -38.15
N VAL A 260 -7.47 -1.73 -38.16
CA VAL A 260 -8.04 -2.83 -38.94
C VAL A 260 -9.07 -2.27 -39.91
N ASN A 261 -8.81 -2.48 -41.20
CA ASN A 261 -9.66 -2.06 -42.31
C ASN A 261 -10.00 -3.20 -43.29
N THR A 262 -9.75 -4.44 -42.88
CA THR A 262 -9.99 -5.64 -43.70
C THR A 262 -11.42 -6.17 -43.57
N THR A 263 -12.23 -5.57 -42.71
CA THR A 263 -13.64 -5.91 -42.44
C THR A 263 -14.56 -4.73 -42.77
N PRO A 264 -15.87 -4.94 -43.03
CA PRO A 264 -16.80 -3.84 -43.32
C PRO A 264 -16.86 -2.75 -42.25
N THR A 265 -16.72 -3.14 -40.98
CA THR A 265 -16.58 -2.22 -39.85
C THR A 265 -15.09 -2.08 -39.53
N HIS A 266 -14.57 -0.85 -39.55
CA HIS A 266 -13.16 -0.57 -39.28
C HIS A 266 -12.95 -0.20 -37.81
N TYR A 267 -11.85 -0.63 -37.19
CA TYR A 267 -11.61 -0.41 -35.76
C TYR A 267 -10.11 -0.39 -35.41
N TYR A 268 -9.80 -0.18 -34.13
CA TYR A 268 -8.46 -0.37 -33.56
C TYR A 268 -8.44 -1.65 -32.72
N SER A 269 -7.58 -2.61 -33.09
CA SER A 269 -7.36 -3.89 -32.38
C SER A 269 -6.55 -3.69 -31.09
N GLY A 270 -7.13 -4.06 -29.95
CA GLY A 270 -6.60 -3.75 -28.61
C GLY A 270 -6.02 -4.94 -27.85
N VAL A 271 -6.87 -5.67 -27.12
CA VAL A 271 -6.53 -6.66 -26.09
C VAL A 271 -5.80 -7.88 -26.63
N GLU A 272 -5.91 -8.16 -27.93
CA GLU A 272 -5.25 -9.30 -28.56
C GLU A 272 -4.05 -8.94 -29.44
N LEU A 273 -3.66 -7.66 -29.48
CA LEU A 273 -2.47 -7.24 -30.22
C LEU A 273 -1.24 -7.99 -29.66
N LYS A 274 -0.58 -8.75 -30.53
CA LYS A 274 0.55 -9.59 -30.09
C LYS A 274 1.70 -8.69 -29.70
N THR A 275 2.03 -8.63 -28.41
CA THR A 275 3.10 -7.76 -27.91
C THR A 275 4.49 -8.07 -28.49
N VAL A 276 4.68 -9.28 -29.04
CA VAL A 276 5.94 -9.70 -29.67
C VAL A 276 6.10 -9.23 -31.12
N THR A 277 5.01 -9.17 -31.89
CA THR A 277 5.04 -8.84 -33.33
C THR A 277 4.30 -7.56 -33.69
N CYS A 278 3.54 -7.02 -32.74
CA CYS A 278 2.58 -5.93 -32.93
C CYS A 278 1.48 -6.22 -33.96
N ASP A 279 1.27 -7.49 -34.32
CA ASP A 279 0.22 -7.87 -35.27
C ASP A 279 -1.15 -7.50 -34.72
N ASN A 280 -1.96 -6.82 -35.54
CA ASN A 280 -3.37 -6.63 -35.29
C ASN A 280 -4.13 -7.97 -35.38
N THR A 281 -5.27 -8.04 -34.71
CA THR A 281 -6.19 -9.19 -34.76
C THR A 281 -7.52 -8.81 -35.36
N ASP A 282 -8.30 -9.81 -35.77
CA ASP A 282 -9.65 -9.67 -36.32
C ASP A 282 -10.74 -9.47 -35.25
N VAL A 283 -10.35 -9.16 -34.01
CA VAL A 283 -11.27 -8.95 -32.89
C VAL A 283 -11.56 -7.46 -32.70
N ALA A 284 -12.77 -7.08 -33.12
CA ALA A 284 -13.34 -5.78 -32.81
C ALA A 284 -13.91 -5.78 -31.39
N GLU A 285 -13.47 -4.85 -30.57
CA GLU A 285 -13.94 -4.73 -29.20
C GLU A 285 -15.09 -3.72 -29.09
N VAL A 286 -16.06 -4.02 -28.22
CA VAL A 286 -17.19 -3.13 -27.94
C VAL A 286 -17.38 -2.98 -26.43
N GLY A 287 -17.71 -1.78 -25.96
CA GLY A 287 -18.09 -1.51 -24.57
C GLY A 287 -16.89 -1.17 -23.67
N PHE A 288 -16.80 -1.81 -22.49
CA PHE A 288 -15.79 -1.45 -21.47
C PHE A 288 -14.35 -1.65 -21.96
N VAL A 289 -14.13 -2.71 -22.74
CA VAL A 289 -12.83 -3.10 -23.28
C VAL A 289 -12.56 -2.35 -24.61
N GLY A 290 -13.56 -2.29 -25.48
CA GLY A 290 -13.45 -1.66 -26.79
C GLY A 290 -13.98 -0.26 -26.88
N ARG A 291 -13.11 0.71 -26.62
CA ARG A 291 -13.41 2.13 -26.77
C ARG A 291 -13.11 2.64 -28.17
N THR A 292 -13.47 1.90 -29.21
CA THR A 292 -13.10 2.17 -30.61
C THR A 292 -13.42 3.60 -31.06
N LEU A 293 -14.63 4.10 -30.80
CA LEU A 293 -15.02 5.48 -31.18
C LEU A 293 -14.28 6.56 -30.37
N LEU A 294 -14.03 6.33 -29.08
CA LEU A 294 -13.25 7.25 -28.26
C LEU A 294 -11.77 7.26 -28.70
N ASN A 295 -11.24 6.10 -29.06
CA ASN A 295 -9.90 5.97 -29.61
C ASN A 295 -9.80 6.65 -30.98
N ALA A 296 -10.82 6.54 -31.84
CA ALA A 296 -10.92 7.29 -33.09
C ALA A 296 -10.95 8.81 -32.83
N PHE A 297 -11.72 9.28 -31.85
CA PHE A 297 -11.70 10.68 -31.45
C PHE A 297 -10.29 11.13 -31.00
N ASN A 298 -9.64 10.38 -30.12
CA ASN A 298 -8.30 10.70 -29.63
C ASN A 298 -7.25 10.70 -30.77
N ALA A 299 -7.33 9.73 -31.68
CA ALA A 299 -6.47 9.64 -32.86
C ALA A 299 -6.69 10.83 -33.80
N LEU A 300 -7.94 11.25 -33.99
CA LEU A 300 -8.30 12.39 -34.82
C LEU A 300 -7.75 13.71 -34.23
N GLU A 301 -7.98 13.97 -32.94
CA GLU A 301 -7.49 15.17 -32.24
C GLU A 301 -5.97 15.24 -32.31
N TYR A 302 -5.29 14.15 -31.96
CA TYR A 302 -3.83 14.08 -31.99
C TYR A 302 -3.28 14.17 -33.43
N GLY A 303 -3.96 13.54 -34.39
CA GLY A 303 -3.63 13.57 -35.81
C GLY A 303 -3.65 14.98 -36.38
N PHE A 304 -4.67 15.78 -36.05
CA PHE A 304 -4.70 17.19 -36.42
C PHE A 304 -3.61 18.00 -35.73
N GLN A 305 -3.43 17.83 -34.41
CA GLN A 305 -2.45 18.58 -33.63
C GLN A 305 -1.01 18.37 -34.15
N GLN A 306 -0.66 17.13 -34.48
CA GLN A 306 0.68 16.75 -34.93
C GLN A 306 0.82 16.66 -36.46
N LYS A 307 -0.24 16.98 -37.21
CA LYS A 307 -0.28 16.88 -38.68
C LYS A 307 0.08 15.47 -39.19
N ARG A 308 -0.51 14.45 -38.56
CA ARG A 308 -0.37 13.02 -38.91
C ARG A 308 -1.59 12.54 -39.71
N PRO A 309 -1.58 12.66 -41.05
CA PRO A 309 -2.76 12.37 -41.88
C PRO A 309 -3.22 10.92 -41.78
N GLU A 310 -2.32 9.97 -41.50
CA GLU A 310 -2.64 8.57 -41.31
C GLU A 310 -3.62 8.34 -40.16
N LEU A 311 -3.47 9.08 -39.05
CA LEU A 311 -4.36 9.01 -37.89
C LEU A 311 -5.72 9.66 -38.17
N VAL A 312 -5.71 10.77 -38.90
CA VAL A 312 -6.93 11.47 -39.32
C VAL A 312 -7.76 10.58 -40.24
N ASN A 313 -7.10 9.90 -41.19
CA ASN A 313 -7.77 9.02 -42.14
C ASN A 313 -8.35 7.78 -41.47
N SER A 314 -7.57 7.08 -40.62
CA SER A 314 -8.05 5.89 -39.91
C SER A 314 -9.23 6.24 -38.99
N ALA A 315 -9.13 7.34 -38.24
CA ALA A 315 -10.20 7.76 -37.35
C ALA A 315 -11.52 8.08 -38.07
N ASN A 316 -11.48 8.86 -39.15
CA ASN A 316 -12.67 9.16 -39.95
C ASN A 316 -13.28 7.88 -40.54
N SER A 317 -12.44 6.99 -41.06
CA SER A 317 -12.89 5.72 -41.63
C SER A 317 -13.58 4.81 -40.60
N ILE A 318 -13.14 4.84 -39.34
CA ILE A 318 -13.84 4.17 -38.23
C ILE A 318 -15.21 4.82 -38.00
N PHE A 319 -15.29 6.16 -37.90
CA PHE A 319 -16.57 6.84 -37.72
C PHE A 319 -17.56 6.54 -38.85
N ASP A 320 -17.11 6.57 -40.10
CA ASP A 320 -17.96 6.32 -41.27
C ASP A 320 -18.57 4.91 -41.24
N THR A 321 -17.78 3.90 -40.84
CA THR A 321 -18.20 2.48 -40.85
C THR A 321 -18.94 2.04 -39.59
N TYR A 322 -18.83 2.77 -38.48
CA TYR A 322 -19.59 2.50 -37.25
C TYR A 322 -20.95 3.21 -37.21
N LEU A 323 -21.15 4.23 -38.04
CA LEU A 323 -22.39 5.02 -38.11
C LEU A 323 -23.30 4.60 -39.28
N THR A 324 -22.91 3.57 -40.03
CA THR A 324 -23.67 2.96 -41.13
C THR A 324 -24.22 1.59 -40.75
#